data_AF-R5CKV6-F1
#
_entry.id   AF-R5CKV6-F1
#
_cell.length_a   1.000
_cell.length_b   1.000
_cell.length_c   1.000
_cell.angle_alpha   90.00
_cell.angle_beta   90.00
_cell.angle_gamma   90.00
#
_symmetry.space_group_name_H-M   'P 1'
#
loop_
_entity.id
_entity.type
_entity.pdbx_description
1 polymer ?
#
loop_
_entity_poly.entity_id
_entity_poly.type
_entity_poly.pdbx_seq_one_letter_code
_entity_poly.pdbx_strand_id
1 'polypeptide(L)'
;METTENRTSIARYIWRVFQHSVITLSWGICFASVRTLSNGTEFHVQGFKMTGYVRVEYDEGSDTFTVTLTPDDNLKNRITIENVYLDNLISVIDENVEYCENYETKVRQWLKKQAV
;
A
#
# COMPACT_ATOMS: atom_id res chain seq x y z
N MET A 1 -8.80 -24.43 11.38
CA MET A 1 -9.89 -23.65 10.75
C MET A 1 -9.66 -22.20 11.12
N GLU A 2 -9.12 -21.38 10.20
CA GLU A 2 -9.03 -19.94 10.44
C GLU A 2 -10.43 -19.35 10.46
N THR A 3 -10.83 -18.80 11.60
CA THR A 3 -12.14 -18.17 11.78
C THR A 3 -12.17 -16.80 11.11
N THR A 4 -13.35 -16.35 10.66
CA THR A 4 -13.58 -15.01 10.10
C THR A 4 -13.12 -13.88 11.04
N GLU A 5 -13.10 -14.14 12.35
CA GLU A 5 -12.55 -13.24 13.37
C GLU A 5 -11.05 -13.00 13.20
N ASN A 6 -10.27 -14.05 12.88
CA ASN A 6 -8.83 -13.91 12.66
C ASN A 6 -8.55 -13.11 11.37
N ARG A 7 -9.37 -13.27 10.34
CA ARG A 7 -9.26 -12.49 9.09
C ARG A 7 -9.40 -10.99 9.32
N THR A 8 -10.32 -10.63 10.20
CA THR A 8 -10.59 -9.24 10.55
C THR A 8 -9.52 -8.69 11.50
N SER A 9 -8.78 -9.53 12.23
CA SER A 9 -7.75 -9.11 13.19
C SER A 9 -6.53 -8.50 12.49
N ILE A 10 -5.98 -9.20 11.49
CA ILE A 10 -4.74 -8.80 10.80
C ILE A 10 -4.96 -7.58 9.91
N ALA A 11 -6.04 -7.56 9.13
CA ALA A 11 -6.37 -6.39 8.31
C ALA A 11 -6.49 -5.13 9.18
N ARG A 12 -7.20 -5.24 10.31
CA ARG A 12 -7.35 -4.14 11.28
C ARG A 12 -6.01 -3.71 11.87
N TYR A 13 -5.13 -4.66 12.14
CA TYR A 13 -3.78 -4.39 12.64
C TYR A 13 -2.96 -3.57 11.63
N ILE A 14 -2.93 -4.00 10.36
CA ILE A 14 -2.25 -3.28 9.27
C ILE A 14 -2.80 -1.84 9.16
N TRP A 15 -4.12 -1.68 9.17
CA TRP A 15 -4.74 -0.34 9.08
C TRP A 15 -4.41 0.54 10.29
N ARG A 16 -4.27 -0.02 11.51
CA ARG A 16 -3.80 0.74 12.68
C ARG A 16 -2.38 1.26 12.50
N VAL A 17 -1.50 0.45 11.93
CA VAL A 17 -0.12 0.85 11.62
C VAL A 17 -0.13 2.00 10.63
N PHE A 18 -0.93 1.90 9.56
CA PHE A 18 -1.06 2.96 8.56
C PHE A 18 -1.61 4.27 9.14
N GLN A 19 -2.62 4.19 10.00
CA GLN A 19 -3.22 5.36 10.66
C GLN A 19 -2.23 6.17 11.51
N HIS A 20 -1.14 5.56 11.97
CA HIS A 20 -0.12 6.23 12.78
C HIS A 20 0.94 6.95 11.94
N SER A 21 0.86 6.91 10.61
CA SER A 21 1.82 7.57 9.72
C SER A 21 1.15 8.49 8.71
N VAL A 22 1.59 9.75 8.70
CA VAL A 22 1.17 10.77 7.73
C VAL A 22 1.61 10.45 6.30
N ILE A 23 2.63 9.60 6.13
CA ILE A 23 3.12 9.16 4.81
C ILE A 23 2.02 8.40 4.07
N THR A 24 1.19 7.62 4.77
CA THR A 24 0.12 6.86 4.11
C THR A 24 -0.94 7.73 3.44
N LEU A 25 -1.05 9.01 3.85
CA LEU A 25 -1.96 9.98 3.26
C LEU A 25 -1.50 10.45 1.88
N SER A 26 -0.20 10.40 1.55
CA SER A 26 0.30 10.81 0.23
C SER A 26 0.03 9.76 -0.86
N TRP A 27 -0.31 8.52 -0.51
CA TRP A 27 -0.54 7.46 -1.49
C TRP A 27 -1.86 7.60 -2.27
N GLY A 28 -2.75 8.53 -1.88
CA GLY A 28 -4.04 8.71 -2.55
C GLY A 28 -4.92 7.46 -2.46
N ILE A 29 -4.99 6.83 -1.28
CA ILE A 29 -5.75 5.60 -1.04
C ILE A 29 -7.24 5.81 -1.40
N CYS A 30 -7.77 4.96 -2.29
CA CYS A 30 -9.19 4.89 -2.56
C CYS A 30 -9.88 4.03 -1.48
N PHE A 31 -10.43 4.66 -0.43
CA PHE A 31 -11.05 3.92 0.68
C PHE A 31 -12.23 3.03 0.25
N ALA A 32 -12.92 3.37 -0.85
CA ALA A 32 -13.99 2.52 -1.41
C ALA A 32 -13.48 1.21 -2.02
N SER A 33 -12.18 1.11 -2.32
CA SER A 33 -11.55 -0.08 -2.89
C SER A 33 -10.99 -1.06 -1.84
N VAL A 34 -11.06 -0.69 -0.55
CA VAL A 34 -10.47 -1.50 0.53
C VAL A 34 -11.16 -2.85 0.63
N ARG A 35 -10.38 -3.92 0.52
CA ARG A 35 -10.81 -5.30 0.69
C ARG A 35 -10.05 -5.95 1.84
N THR A 36 -10.78 -6.51 2.79
CA THR A 36 -10.22 -7.38 3.84
C THR A 36 -9.94 -8.76 3.26
N LEU A 37 -8.72 -9.27 3.48
CA LEU A 37 -8.29 -10.61 3.11
C LEU A 37 -8.21 -11.50 4.36
N SER A 38 -7.94 -12.80 4.18
CA SER A 38 -7.79 -13.73 5.30
C SER A 38 -6.62 -13.43 6.21
N ASN A 39 -5.53 -12.91 5.64
CA ASN A 39 -4.28 -12.63 6.33
C ASN A 39 -3.81 -11.20 6.02
N GLY A 40 -4.70 -10.28 5.65
CA GLY A 40 -4.23 -9.03 5.08
C GLY A 40 -5.30 -8.07 4.59
N THR A 41 -4.86 -7.11 3.78
CA THR A 41 -5.73 -6.11 3.16
C THR A 41 -5.25 -5.78 1.76
N GLU A 42 -6.16 -5.37 0.90
CA GLU A 42 -5.84 -4.85 -0.43
C GLU A 42 -6.60 -3.56 -0.66
N PHE A 43 -5.98 -2.61 -1.34
CA PHE A 43 -6.55 -1.29 -1.62
C PHE A 43 -5.88 -0.68 -2.84
N HIS A 44 -6.57 0.24 -3.50
CA HIS A 44 -6.08 0.98 -4.64
C HIS A 44 -5.44 2.30 -4.21
N VAL A 45 -4.36 2.69 -4.88
CA VAL A 45 -3.57 3.90 -4.64
C VAL A 45 -3.42 4.71 -5.93
N GLN A 46 -3.17 6.01 -5.78
CA GLN A 46 -2.99 6.97 -6.87
C GLN A 46 -1.67 7.74 -6.72
N GLY A 47 -0.62 7.04 -6.29
CA GLY A 47 0.68 7.65 -6.04
C GLY A 47 1.43 8.07 -7.31
N PHE A 48 2.44 8.92 -7.15
CA PHE A 48 3.24 9.45 -8.26
C PHE A 48 4.07 8.41 -9.01
N LYS A 49 4.46 7.30 -8.38
CA LYS A 49 5.21 6.21 -9.04
C LYS A 49 4.28 5.14 -9.59
N MET A 50 3.21 4.85 -8.85
CA MET A 50 2.31 3.76 -9.20
C MET A 50 0.87 4.11 -8.84
N THR A 51 0.00 3.95 -9.84
CA THR A 51 -1.45 3.88 -9.67
C THR A 51 -1.90 2.45 -9.89
N GLY A 52 -2.64 1.89 -8.95
CA GLY A 52 -3.11 0.51 -9.00
C GLY A 52 -3.31 -0.11 -7.62
N TYR A 53 -3.30 -1.44 -7.53
CA TYR A 53 -3.58 -2.15 -6.28
C TYR A 53 -2.31 -2.46 -5.48
N VAL A 54 -2.37 -2.16 -4.18
CA VAL A 54 -1.45 -2.63 -3.15
C VAL A 54 -2.15 -3.71 -2.35
N ARG A 55 -1.54 -4.90 -2.27
CA ARG A 55 -1.96 -5.99 -1.40
C ARG A 55 -0.88 -6.21 -0.34
N VAL A 56 -1.30 -6.30 0.91
CA VAL A 56 -0.43 -6.59 2.06
C VAL A 56 -0.98 -7.83 2.74
N GLU A 57 -0.16 -8.88 2.79
CA GLU A 57 -0.50 -10.17 3.38
C GLU A 57 0.53 -10.52 4.45
N TYR A 58 0.08 -10.89 5.64
CA TYR A 58 0.91 -11.35 6.74
C TYR A 58 1.20 -12.85 6.58
N ASP A 59 2.44 -13.22 6.85
CA ASP A 59 2.92 -14.59 6.93
C ASP A 59 3.20 -14.94 8.39
N GLU A 60 2.31 -15.76 8.97
CA GLU A 60 2.43 -16.21 10.36
C GLU A 60 3.68 -17.07 10.61
N GLY A 61 4.21 -17.74 9.58
CA GLY A 61 5.36 -18.63 9.72
C GLY A 61 6.68 -17.87 9.87
N SER A 62 6.82 -16.75 9.16
CA SER A 62 8.02 -15.91 9.18
C SER A 62 7.89 -14.66 10.06
N ASP A 63 6.68 -14.33 10.53
CA ASP A 63 6.36 -13.07 11.23
C ASP A 63 6.74 -11.84 10.36
N THR A 64 6.43 -11.94 9.06
CA THR A 64 6.69 -10.86 8.09
C THR A 64 5.49 -10.60 7.20
N PHE A 65 5.59 -9.57 6.36
CA PHE A 65 4.58 -9.21 5.37
C PHE A 65 5.10 -9.45 3.96
N THR A 66 4.18 -9.82 3.08
CA THR A 66 4.34 -9.78 1.62
C THR A 66 3.53 -8.63 1.06
N VAL A 67 4.21 -7.75 0.32
CA VAL A 67 3.59 -6.63 -0.38
C VAL A 67 3.56 -6.93 -1.88
N THR A 68 2.36 -6.97 -2.45
CA THR A 68 2.16 -7.14 -3.89
C THR A 68 1.59 -5.87 -4.50
N LEU A 69 2.29 -5.32 -5.49
CA LEU A 69 1.91 -4.11 -6.22
C LEU A 69 1.46 -4.52 -7.63
N THR A 70 0.25 -4.15 -8.01
CA THR A 70 -0.32 -4.45 -9.34
C THR A 70 -0.72 -3.14 -10.03
N PRO A 71 0.11 -2.62 -10.95
CA PRO A 71 -0.21 -1.42 -11.72
C PRO A 71 -1.47 -1.60 -12.59
N ASP A 72 -2.29 -0.56 -12.70
CA ASP A 72 -3.49 -0.58 -13.54
C ASP A 72 -3.17 -0.66 -15.04
N ASP A 73 -2.09 -0.01 -15.45
CA ASP A 73 -1.67 0.11 -16.85
C ASP A 73 -1.00 -1.17 -17.39
N ASN A 74 -0.39 -1.97 -16.52
CA ASN A 74 0.27 -3.21 -16.90
C ASN A 74 0.28 -4.26 -15.80
N LEU A 75 -0.71 -5.16 -15.83
CA LEU A 75 -0.83 -6.30 -14.91
C LEU A 75 0.38 -7.25 -14.92
N LYS A 76 1.18 -7.27 -15.99
CA LYS A 76 2.40 -8.11 -16.05
C LYS A 76 3.56 -7.52 -15.25
N ASN A 77 3.52 -6.23 -14.93
CA ASN A 77 4.51 -5.55 -14.10
C ASN A 77 4.16 -5.66 -12.61
N ARG A 78 3.52 -6.75 -12.21
CA ARG A 78 3.29 -7.04 -10.80
C ARG A 78 4.63 -7.21 -10.10
N ILE A 79 4.80 -6.49 -9.00
CA ILE A 79 5.98 -6.59 -8.15
C ILE A 79 5.52 -7.22 -6.83
N THR A 80 6.23 -8.25 -6.39
CA THR A 80 6.02 -8.88 -5.08
C THR A 80 7.29 -8.71 -4.26
N ILE A 81 7.14 -8.20 -3.04
CA ILE A 81 8.21 -7.98 -2.08
C ILE A 81 7.89 -8.81 -0.85
N GLU A 82 8.68 -9.83 -0.60
CA GLU A 82 8.52 -10.78 0.51
C GLU A 82 9.41 -10.41 1.70
N ASN A 83 9.17 -11.00 2.86
CA ASN A 83 9.97 -10.83 4.08
C ASN A 83 10.07 -9.37 4.56
N VAL A 84 8.98 -8.59 4.41
CA VAL A 84 8.93 -7.20 4.85
C VAL A 84 8.58 -7.17 6.35
N TYR A 85 9.52 -6.70 7.17
CA TYR A 85 9.26 -6.47 8.60
C TYR A 85 8.28 -5.31 8.81
N LEU A 86 7.51 -5.36 9.90
CA LEU A 86 6.54 -4.33 10.27
C LEU A 86 7.12 -2.91 10.23
N ASP A 87 8.31 -2.73 10.81
CA ASP A 87 8.96 -1.42 10.92
C ASP A 87 9.32 -0.82 9.54
N ASN A 88 9.47 -1.69 8.52
CA ASN A 88 9.77 -1.31 7.14
C ASN A 88 8.53 -1.31 6.23
N LEU A 89 7.36 -1.71 6.72
CA LEU A 89 6.18 -1.89 5.87
C LEU A 89 5.77 -0.60 5.18
N ILE A 90 5.75 0.51 5.92
CA ILE A 90 5.37 1.82 5.37
C ILE A 90 6.43 2.32 4.39
N SER A 91 7.72 2.22 4.71
CA SER A 91 8.79 2.68 3.82
C SER A 91 8.83 1.89 2.52
N VAL A 92 8.68 0.56 2.59
CA VAL A 92 8.64 -0.30 1.39
C VAL A 92 7.47 0.06 0.47
N ILE A 93 6.27 0.27 1.02
CA ILE A 93 5.12 0.68 0.20
C ILE A 93 5.36 2.08 -0.38
N ASP A 94 5.78 3.04 0.45
CA ASP A 94 6.00 4.42 0.04
C ASP A 94 7.04 4.55 -1.08
N GLU A 95 8.18 3.87 -0.92
CA GLU A 95 9.25 3.80 -1.92
C GLU A 95 8.77 3.29 -3.27
N ASN A 96 7.75 2.43 -3.31
CA ASN A 96 7.25 1.86 -4.55
C ASN A 96 6.03 2.59 -5.12
N VAL A 97 5.22 3.23 -4.28
CA VAL A 97 3.96 3.88 -4.65
C VAL A 97 4.12 5.37 -4.93
N GLU A 98 4.88 6.09 -4.10
CA GLU A 98 4.82 7.55 -4.03
C GLU A 98 6.20 8.20 -4.07
N TYR A 99 7.08 7.79 -3.15
CA TYR A 99 8.38 8.44 -2.98
C TYR A 99 9.24 8.34 -4.24
N CYS A 100 9.63 9.49 -4.76
CA CYS A 100 10.53 9.61 -5.89
C CYS A 100 11.49 10.77 -5.70
N GLU A 101 12.64 10.70 -6.37
CA GLU A 101 13.53 11.84 -6.49
C GLU A 101 12.78 13.08 -7.03
N ASN A 102 13.13 14.26 -6.51
CA ASN A 102 12.51 15.54 -6.88
C ASN A 102 11.00 15.65 -6.54
N TYR A 103 10.58 15.07 -5.41
CA TYR A 103 9.19 15.07 -4.94
C TYR A 103 8.52 16.46 -4.98
N GLU A 104 9.16 17.50 -4.45
CA GLU A 104 8.62 18.87 -4.46
C GLU A 104 8.29 19.38 -5.87
N THR A 105 9.16 19.07 -6.83
CA THR A 105 8.98 19.48 -8.23
C THR A 105 7.77 18.79 -8.83
N LYS A 106 7.58 17.48 -8.57
CA LYS A 106 6.40 16.74 -9.04
C LYS A 106 5.10 17.27 -8.42
N VAL A 107 5.08 17.55 -7.12
CA VAL A 107 3.92 18.14 -6.44
C VAL A 107 3.55 19.48 -7.07
N ARG A 108 4.54 20.36 -7.32
CA ARG A 108 4.29 21.66 -7.99
C ARG A 108 3.73 21.50 -9.40
N GLN A 109 4.21 20.52 -10.17
CA GLN A 109 3.69 20.24 -11.51
C GLN A 109 2.26 19.70 -11.47
N TRP A 110 1.94 18.83 -10.51
CA TRP A 110 0.60 18.28 -10.31
C TRP A 110 -0.41 19.38 -9.94
N LEU A 111 -0.07 20.26 -8.98
CA LEU A 111 -0.90 21.40 -8.59
C LEU A 111 -1.20 22.33 -9.77
N LYS A 112 -0.21 22.58 -10.65
CA LYS A 112 -0.41 23.39 -11.85
C LYS A 112 -1.38 22.77 -12.85
N LYS A 113 -1.37 21.44 -13.02
CA LYS A 113 -2.30 20.73 -13.91
C LYS A 113 -3.74 20.77 -13.42
N GLN A 114 -3.95 20.86 -12.12
CA GLN A 114 -5.28 20.94 -11.49
C GLN A 114 -5.91 22.34 -11.58
N ALA A 115 -5.09 23.37 -11.82
CA ALA A 115 -5.52 24.78 -11.86
C ALA A 115 -5.95 25.26 -13.25
N VAL A 116 -5.98 24.36 -14.26
CA VAL A 116 -6.37 24.61 -15.65
C VAL A 116 -7.64 23.81 -15.94
#